data_AF-A0A833WGI0-F1
#
_entry.id   AF-A0A833WGI0-F1
#
_cell.length_a   1.000
_cell.length_b   1.000
_cell.length_c   1.000
_cell.angle_alpha   90.00
_cell.angle_beta   90.00
_cell.angle_gamma   90.00
#
_symmetry.space_group_name_H-M   'P 1'
#
loop_
_entity.id
_entity.type
_entity.pdbx_description
1 polymer ?
#
loop_
_entity_poly.entity_id
_entity_poly.type
_entity_poly.pdbx_seq_one_letter_code
_entity_poly.pdbx_strand_id
1 'polypeptide(L)'
;MLPSGNFSVTFNDVVGSVARNCFLTDTVIQMCLQYLCDLRDGCRVFESSFGLASWPSTPTIQGQRTPTGDEIVEDLSLMKYLVYPCNISCEHWTLLVAKIDFKEKISVFLYDPIGKYETETEREWDHGMYPFIQQWHKDWIKQRVEWNKNCASNNQPTLPLRKLPNVKKKML
;
A
#
# COMPACT_ATOMS: atom_id res chain seq x y z
N MET A 1 -3.44 -41.02 4.69
CA MET A 1 -3.57 -40.05 5.80
C MET A 1 -2.17 -39.69 6.25
N LEU A 2 -1.75 -38.42 6.10
CA LEU A 2 -0.48 -37.97 6.66
C LEU A 2 -0.72 -37.53 8.12
N PRO A 3 0.20 -37.83 9.05
CA PRO A 3 0.04 -37.44 10.44
C PRO A 3 0.11 -35.91 10.55
N SER A 4 -0.90 -35.31 11.17
CA SER A 4 -0.91 -33.88 11.52
C SER A 4 0.12 -33.62 12.63
N GLY A 5 1.38 -33.49 12.23
CA GLY A 5 2.40 -32.89 13.08
C GLY A 5 2.10 -31.40 13.21
N ASN A 6 2.01 -30.89 14.44
CA ASN A 6 2.01 -29.46 14.69
C ASN A 6 3.37 -28.90 14.27
N PHE A 7 3.48 -28.46 13.02
CA PHE A 7 4.61 -27.70 12.54
C PHE A 7 4.29 -26.21 12.75
N SER A 8 4.86 -25.62 13.79
CA SER A 8 4.91 -24.17 13.97
C SER A 8 6.07 -23.65 13.13
N VAL A 9 5.80 -23.28 11.88
CA VAL A 9 6.76 -22.54 11.07
C VAL A 9 6.68 -21.07 11.49
N THR A 10 7.74 -20.56 12.11
CA THR A 10 7.84 -19.13 12.42
C THR A 10 8.28 -18.37 11.18
N PHE A 11 7.98 -17.07 11.10
CA PHE A 11 8.39 -16.26 9.95
C PHE A 11 9.91 -16.26 9.73
N ASN A 12 10.69 -16.36 10.82
CA ASN A 12 12.14 -16.52 10.78
C ASN A 12 12.57 -17.83 10.07
N ASP A 13 11.80 -18.91 10.22
CA ASP A 13 12.10 -20.19 9.58
C ASP A 13 11.89 -20.12 8.06
N VAL A 14 10.92 -19.33 7.59
CA VAL A 14 10.66 -19.12 6.15
C VAL A 14 11.71 -18.20 5.54
N VAL A 15 12.00 -17.06 6.18
CA VAL A 15 12.97 -16.07 5.67
C VAL A 15 14.40 -16.64 5.67
N GLY A 16 14.80 -17.32 6.76
CA GLY A 16 16.10 -17.96 6.86
C GLY A 16 16.30 -19.11 5.87
N SER A 17 15.24 -19.86 5.53
CA SER A 17 15.32 -20.99 4.60
C SER A 17 15.41 -20.59 3.14
N VAL A 18 14.82 -19.45 2.75
CA VAL A 18 14.83 -18.98 1.34
C VAL A 18 16.11 -18.23 1.01
N ALA A 19 16.68 -17.47 1.96
CA ALA A 19 17.83 -16.61 1.72
C ALA A 19 19.19 -17.22 2.09
N ARG A 20 19.27 -18.15 3.07
CA ARG A 20 20.52 -18.63 3.69
C ARG A 20 21.51 -17.50 4.05
N ASN A 21 22.36 -17.09 3.10
CA ASN A 21 23.39 -16.05 3.23
C ASN A 21 23.28 -14.94 2.14
N CYS A 22 22.19 -14.91 1.38
CA CYS A 22 21.99 -13.99 0.27
C CYS A 22 20.99 -12.90 0.64
N PHE A 23 21.22 -11.70 0.10
CA PHE A 23 20.24 -10.62 0.22
C PHE A 23 19.03 -10.92 -0.67
N LEU A 24 17.82 -10.76 -0.13
CA LEU A 24 16.60 -10.96 -0.91
C LEU A 24 16.47 -9.84 -1.95
N THR A 25 16.10 -10.20 -3.18
CA THR A 25 15.86 -9.24 -4.25
C THR A 25 14.47 -8.64 -4.12
N ASP A 26 14.27 -7.47 -4.74
CA ASP A 26 12.98 -6.78 -4.83
C ASP A 26 11.86 -7.71 -5.32
N THR A 27 12.13 -8.54 -6.33
CA THR A 27 11.17 -9.48 -6.89
C THR A 27 10.69 -10.51 -5.86
N VAL A 28 11.59 -11.06 -5.04
CA VAL A 28 11.22 -12.07 -4.03
C VAL A 28 10.37 -11.44 -2.93
N ILE A 29 10.75 -10.25 -2.46
CA ILE A 29 9.99 -9.50 -1.48
C ILE A 29 8.60 -9.15 -2.02
N GLN A 30 8.53 -8.62 -3.23
CA GLN A 30 7.27 -8.24 -3.89
C GLN A 30 6.34 -9.45 -4.03
N MET A 31 6.84 -10.59 -4.53
CA MET A 31 6.03 -11.80 -4.70
C MET A 31 5.48 -12.30 -3.35
N CYS A 32 6.30 -12.34 -2.31
CA CYS A 32 5.88 -12.79 -0.98
C CYS A 32 4.81 -11.88 -0.38
N LEU A 33 5.02 -10.57 -0.43
CA LEU A 33 4.08 -9.61 0.12
C LEU A 33 2.78 -9.58 -0.67
N GLN A 34 2.85 -9.68 -2.01
CA GLN A 34 1.66 -9.75 -2.86
C GLN A 34 0.84 -10.99 -2.51
N TYR A 35 1.46 -12.16 -2.41
CA TYR A 35 0.78 -13.38 -1.98
C TYR A 35 0.09 -13.23 -0.62
N LEU A 36 0.76 -12.62 0.37
CA LEU A 36 0.17 -12.37 1.69
C LEU A 36 -1.01 -11.39 1.64
N CYS A 37 -0.93 -10.38 0.77
CA CYS A 37 -2.00 -9.40 0.59
C CYS A 37 -3.17 -9.96 -0.18
N ASP A 38 -2.96 -10.82 -1.18
CA ASP A 38 -4.01 -11.49 -1.95
C ASP A 38 -4.90 -12.39 -1.07
N LEU A 39 -4.37 -12.87 0.05
CA LEU A 39 -5.14 -13.64 1.04
C LEU A 39 -6.10 -12.77 1.88
N ARG A 40 -6.09 -11.45 1.74
CA ARG A 40 -6.92 -10.54 2.54
C ARG A 40 -7.51 -9.39 1.71
N ASP A 41 -8.81 -9.19 1.86
CA ASP A 41 -9.49 -8.05 1.25
C ASP A 41 -8.96 -6.70 1.75
N GLY A 42 -8.81 -5.76 0.83
CA GLY A 42 -8.41 -4.37 1.13
C GLY A 42 -6.94 -4.22 1.50
N CYS A 43 -6.06 -5.09 1.00
CA CYS A 43 -4.62 -4.94 1.11
C CYS A 43 -4.02 -4.56 -0.25
N ARG A 44 -3.12 -3.59 -0.28
CA ARG A 44 -2.36 -3.21 -1.48
C ARG A 44 -0.87 -3.14 -1.18
N VAL A 45 -0.08 -3.84 -1.98
CA VAL A 45 1.39 -3.77 -1.95
C VAL A 45 1.89 -2.80 -3.00
N PHE A 46 2.78 -1.88 -2.60
CA PHE A 46 3.52 -1.00 -3.50
C PHE A 46 4.87 -1.62 -3.88
N GLU A 47 5.38 -1.24 -5.04
CA GLU A 47 6.71 -1.67 -5.46
C GLU A 47 7.79 -1.03 -4.58
N SER A 48 8.84 -1.78 -4.25
CA SER A 48 9.99 -1.30 -3.48
C SER A 48 10.77 -0.17 -4.17
N SER A 49 10.58 -0.03 -5.49
CA SER A 49 11.25 0.97 -6.32
C SER A 49 10.70 2.39 -6.12
N PHE A 50 9.51 2.58 -5.53
CA PHE A 50 8.84 3.89 -5.52
C PHE A 50 9.58 4.97 -4.72
N GLY A 51 10.37 4.61 -3.70
CA GLY A 51 11.26 5.53 -3.01
C GLY A 51 12.35 6.13 -3.91
N LEU A 52 12.76 5.39 -4.95
CA LEU A 52 13.79 5.79 -5.91
C LEU A 52 13.21 6.33 -7.23
N ALA A 53 12.15 5.70 -7.74
CA ALA A 53 11.54 5.95 -9.05
C ALA A 53 10.42 7.01 -9.02
N SER A 54 10.15 7.60 -7.84
CA SER A 54 8.99 8.44 -7.53
C SER A 54 7.69 7.66 -7.34
N TRP A 55 6.83 8.21 -6.50
CA TRP A 55 5.50 7.67 -6.27
C TRP A 55 4.59 7.89 -7.48
N PRO A 56 3.70 6.93 -7.80
CA PRO A 56 2.80 7.06 -8.94
C PRO A 56 1.85 8.25 -8.76
N SER A 57 1.38 8.82 -9.87
CA SER A 57 0.32 9.82 -9.84
C SER A 57 -1.03 9.18 -9.52
N THR A 58 -1.96 9.95 -8.95
CA THR A 58 -3.33 9.50 -8.73
C THR A 58 -3.97 9.06 -10.06
N PRO A 59 -4.45 7.81 -10.19
CA PRO A 59 -5.22 7.41 -11.35
C PRO A 59 -6.42 8.34 -11.54
N THR A 60 -6.71 8.72 -12.78
CA THR A 60 -7.90 9.52 -13.06
C THR A 60 -9.12 8.58 -13.07
N ILE A 61 -10.22 8.95 -12.41
CA ILE A 61 -11.54 8.34 -12.57
C ILE A 61 -12.00 8.63 -14.02
N GLN A 62 -11.43 7.92 -14.99
CA GLN A 62 -11.95 7.95 -16.35
C GLN A 62 -13.08 6.94 -16.45
N GLY A 63 -14.32 7.46 -16.34
CA GLY A 63 -15.50 6.79 -16.89
C GLY A 63 -15.65 6.98 -18.39
N GLN A 64 -14.55 7.08 -19.14
CA GLN A 64 -14.58 6.70 -20.54
C GLN A 64 -13.94 5.32 -20.62
N ARG A 65 -14.79 4.32 -20.88
CA ARG A 65 -14.37 3.06 -21.48
C ARG A 65 -13.34 3.39 -22.55
N THR A 66 -12.11 2.94 -22.38
CA THR A 66 -11.31 2.66 -23.57
C THR A 66 -12.15 1.68 -24.41
N PRO A 67 -12.15 1.79 -25.75
CA PRO A 67 -12.78 0.79 -26.61
C PRO A 67 -12.28 -0.65 -26.35
N THR A 68 -11.22 -0.82 -25.54
CA THR A 68 -10.59 -2.08 -25.15
C THR A 68 -11.05 -2.64 -23.81
N GLY A 69 -11.87 -1.95 -23.02
CA GLY A 69 -12.51 -2.54 -21.84
C GLY A 69 -11.61 -2.73 -20.61
N ASP A 70 -10.55 -1.94 -20.47
CA ASP A 70 -9.66 -2.04 -19.31
C ASP A 70 -10.26 -1.29 -18.11
N GLU A 71 -10.92 -2.05 -17.24
CA GLU A 71 -11.35 -1.63 -15.91
C GLU A 71 -10.18 -1.82 -14.93
N ILE A 72 -9.81 -0.77 -14.21
CA ILE A 72 -9.54 -0.71 -12.75
C ILE A 72 -8.96 0.68 -12.48
N VAL A 73 -9.83 1.58 -12.01
CA VAL A 73 -9.35 2.72 -11.22
C VAL A 73 -9.12 2.17 -9.82
N GLU A 74 -7.85 2.00 -9.44
CA GLU A 74 -7.54 1.50 -8.10
C GLU A 74 -8.01 2.52 -7.04
N ASP A 75 -9.13 2.22 -6.40
CA ASP A 75 -9.71 3.04 -5.34
C ASP A 75 -9.01 2.71 -4.01
N LEU A 76 -7.94 3.44 -3.68
CA LEU A 76 -7.28 3.34 -2.37
C LEU A 76 -8.25 3.61 -1.21
N SER A 77 -9.43 4.22 -1.46
CA SER A 77 -10.48 4.37 -0.44
C SER A 77 -11.13 3.06 0.00
N LEU A 78 -10.97 2.00 -0.78
CA LEU A 78 -11.40 0.64 -0.44
C LEU A 78 -10.32 -0.14 0.34
N MET A 79 -9.09 0.38 0.39
CA MET A 79 -7.97 -0.29 1.03
C MET A 79 -7.97 -0.02 2.54
N LYS A 80 -7.79 -1.09 3.30
CA LYS A 80 -7.59 -1.10 4.75
C LYS A 80 -6.12 -1.05 5.12
N TYR A 81 -5.27 -1.69 4.32
CA TYR A 81 -3.83 -1.73 4.51
C TYR A 81 -3.11 -1.40 3.21
N LEU A 82 -2.18 -0.47 3.29
CA LEU A 82 -1.18 -0.22 2.25
C LEU A 82 0.17 -0.69 2.77
N VAL A 83 0.86 -1.49 1.99
CA VAL A 83 2.10 -2.17 2.36
C VAL A 83 3.20 -1.71 1.40
N TYR A 84 4.29 -1.18 1.94
CA TYR A 84 5.41 -0.70 1.14
C TYR A 84 6.72 -1.29 1.69
N PRO A 85 7.33 -2.26 0.98
CA PRO A 85 8.68 -2.71 1.28
C PRO A 85 9.70 -1.64 0.86
N CYS A 86 10.58 -1.25 1.78
CA CYS A 86 11.65 -0.29 1.49
C CYS A 86 12.99 -0.99 1.42
N ASN A 87 13.71 -0.77 0.32
CA ASN A 87 15.11 -1.17 0.21
C ASN A 87 16.00 0.03 0.53
N ILE A 88 16.40 0.17 1.79
CA ILE A 88 17.24 1.27 2.26
C ILE A 88 18.68 1.04 1.77
N SER A 89 19.16 1.96 0.94
CA SER A 89 20.51 1.96 0.38
C SER A 89 20.91 0.69 -0.36
N CYS A 90 19.95 -0.10 -0.85
CA CYS A 90 20.19 -1.43 -1.46
C CYS A 90 20.87 -2.45 -0.53
N GLU A 91 20.84 -2.21 0.78
CA GLU A 91 21.59 -2.99 1.78
C GLU A 91 20.69 -3.51 2.91
N HIS A 92 19.49 -2.92 3.08
CA HIS A 92 18.63 -3.23 4.20
C HIS A 92 17.15 -3.14 3.85
N TRP A 93 16.38 -4.16 4.23
CA TRP A 93 14.94 -4.19 4.02
C TRP A 93 14.19 -3.69 5.26
N THR A 94 13.33 -2.70 5.07
CA THR A 94 12.34 -2.27 6.06
C THR A 94 10.94 -2.36 5.47
N LEU A 95 9.91 -2.28 6.31
CA LEU A 95 8.52 -2.43 5.90
C LEU A 95 7.65 -1.33 6.51
N LEU A 96 6.91 -0.64 5.65
CA LEU A 96 5.91 0.34 6.04
C LEU A 96 4.53 -0.28 5.82
N VAL A 97 3.71 -0.27 6.87
CA VAL A 97 2.31 -0.68 6.77
C VAL A 97 1.41 0.45 7.24
N ALA A 98 0.76 1.12 6.28
CA ALA A 98 -0.25 2.12 6.59
C ALA A 98 -1.62 1.46 6.70
N LYS A 99 -2.20 1.46 7.89
CA LYS A 99 -3.59 1.13 8.15
C LYS A 99 -4.46 2.36 7.93
N ILE A 100 -5.36 2.28 6.95
CA ILE A 100 -6.28 3.37 6.65
C ILE A 100 -7.65 3.08 7.26
N ASP A 101 -8.08 3.98 8.15
CA ASP A 101 -9.46 4.13 8.56
C ASP A 101 -9.99 5.46 8.02
N PHE A 102 -10.65 5.40 6.86
CA PHE A 102 -11.16 6.59 6.16
C PHE A 102 -12.16 7.41 6.98
N LYS A 103 -12.77 6.86 8.03
CA LYS A 103 -13.69 7.60 8.88
C LYS A 103 -12.99 8.29 10.04
N GLU A 104 -11.81 7.79 10.44
CA GLU A 104 -11.17 8.20 11.69
C GLU A 104 -9.72 8.64 11.55
N LYS A 105 -8.84 7.75 11.06
CA LYS A 105 -7.40 7.94 11.13
C LYS A 105 -6.59 7.10 10.14
N ILE A 106 -5.41 7.59 9.78
CA ILE A 106 -4.34 6.79 9.19
C ILE A 106 -3.35 6.44 10.30
N SER A 107 -3.07 5.15 10.48
CA SER A 107 -2.02 4.69 11.39
C SER A 107 -0.91 4.05 10.58
N VAL A 108 0.34 4.36 10.86
CA VAL A 108 1.49 3.70 10.22
C VAL A 108 2.22 2.84 11.22
N PHE A 109 2.61 1.64 10.78
CA PHE A 109 3.56 0.76 11.44
C PHE A 109 4.86 0.79 10.63
N LEU A 110 5.94 1.17 11.30
CA LEU A 110 7.29 1.16 10.73
C LEU A 110 7.99 -0.06 11.33
N TYR A 111 8.44 -0.97 10.47
CA TYR A 111 9.13 -2.18 10.90
C TYR A 111 10.55 -2.19 10.32
N ASP A 112 11.52 -2.18 11.22
CA ASP A 112 12.93 -2.41 10.94
C ASP A 112 13.40 -3.61 11.78
N PRO A 113 13.70 -4.76 11.15
CA PRO A 113 14.10 -5.97 11.88
C PRO A 113 15.43 -5.82 12.63
N ILE A 114 16.27 -4.84 12.27
CA ILE A 114 17.58 -4.59 12.89
C ILE A 114 17.50 -3.40 13.87
N GLY A 115 16.52 -2.51 13.72
CA GLY A 115 16.33 -1.32 14.55
C GLY A 115 17.43 -0.26 14.39
N LYS A 116 18.09 -0.20 13.24
CA LYS A 116 19.21 0.72 12.95
C LYS A 116 18.83 1.82 11.96
N TYR A 117 17.85 1.57 11.10
CA TYR A 117 17.43 2.42 9.99
C TYR A 117 16.08 3.08 10.26
N GLU A 118 15.81 3.36 11.53
CA GLU A 118 14.58 4.00 12.00
C GLU A 118 14.34 5.34 11.30
N THR A 119 15.37 6.20 11.28
CA THR A 119 15.30 7.53 10.66
C THR A 119 15.07 7.45 9.15
N GLU A 120 15.73 6.51 8.46
CA GLU A 120 15.55 6.31 7.02
C GLU A 120 14.15 5.77 6.71
N THR A 121 13.64 4.87 7.54
CA THR A 121 12.29 4.31 7.40
C THR A 121 11.21 5.37 7.68
N GLU A 122 11.44 6.23 8.68
CA GLU A 122 10.59 7.40 8.93
C GLU A 122 10.61 8.39 7.77
N ARG A 123 11.77 8.61 7.15
CA ARG A 123 11.91 9.47 5.97
C ARG A 123 11.13 8.93 4.77
N GLU A 124 11.17 7.63 4.50
CA GLU A 124 10.36 6.99 3.45
C GLU A 124 8.86 7.20 3.67
N TRP A 125 8.43 7.17 4.94
CA TRP A 125 7.06 7.50 5.30
C TRP A 125 6.74 8.99 5.07
N ASP A 126 7.51 9.90 5.66
CA ASP A 126 7.21 11.33 5.71
C ASP A 126 7.36 12.03 4.35
N HIS A 127 8.27 11.57 3.50
CA HIS A 127 8.56 12.18 2.21
C HIS A 127 8.08 11.36 1.01
N GLY A 128 7.73 10.10 1.23
CA GLY A 128 7.24 9.21 0.18
C GLY A 128 5.77 8.86 0.34
N MET A 129 5.51 7.81 1.12
CA MET A 129 4.20 7.16 1.17
C MET A 129 3.10 8.08 1.70
N TYR A 130 3.37 8.86 2.74
CA TYR A 130 2.36 9.72 3.33
C TYR A 130 1.92 10.87 2.43
N PRO A 131 2.84 11.68 1.85
CA PRO A 131 2.48 12.67 0.83
C PRO A 131 1.70 12.07 -0.33
N PHE A 132 2.09 10.88 -0.81
CA PHE A 132 1.36 10.19 -1.87
C PHE A 132 -0.10 9.89 -1.46
N ILE A 133 -0.33 9.31 -0.27
CA ILE A 133 -1.69 9.02 0.22
C ILE A 133 -2.52 10.30 0.33
N GLN A 134 -1.92 11.38 0.83
CA GLN A 134 -2.61 12.67 0.93
C GLN A 134 -2.97 13.24 -0.43
N GLN A 135 -2.04 13.20 -1.39
CA GLN A 135 -2.24 13.69 -2.75
C GLN A 135 -3.31 12.87 -3.46
N TRP A 136 -3.21 11.54 -3.39
CA TRP A 136 -4.19 10.61 -3.93
C TRP A 136 -5.60 10.93 -3.44
N HIS A 137 -5.75 11.15 -2.14
CA HIS A 137 -7.05 11.43 -1.55
C HIS A 137 -7.62 12.79 -1.98
N LYS A 138 -6.79 13.83 -2.07
CA LYS A 138 -7.22 15.15 -2.55
C LYS A 138 -7.70 15.08 -4.00
N ASP A 139 -6.92 14.41 -4.84
CA ASP A 139 -7.25 14.22 -6.25
C ASP A 139 -8.52 13.39 -6.42
N TRP A 140 -8.65 12.30 -5.65
CA TRP A 140 -9.84 11.45 -5.63
C TRP A 140 -11.11 12.24 -5.28
N ILE A 141 -11.07 13.08 -4.23
CA ILE A 141 -12.20 13.95 -3.87
C ILE A 141 -12.54 14.89 -5.03
N LYS A 142 -11.53 15.56 -5.61
CA LYS A 142 -11.73 16.51 -6.71
C LYS A 142 -12.41 15.84 -7.90
N GLN A 143 -11.88 14.69 -8.31
CA GLN A 143 -12.41 13.91 -9.43
C GLN A 143 -13.83 13.41 -9.15
N ARG A 144 -14.14 12.99 -7.91
CA ARG A 144 -15.52 12.61 -7.52
C ARG A 144 -16.51 13.77 -7.53
N VAL A 145 -16.09 14.96 -7.08
CA VAL A 145 -16.95 16.16 -7.14
C VAL A 145 -17.29 16.49 -8.58
N GLU A 146 -16.31 16.43 -9.48
CA GLU A 146 -16.50 16.65 -10.91
C GLU A 146 -17.41 15.59 -11.53
N TRP A 147 -17.17 14.30 -11.22
CA TRP A 147 -18.03 13.19 -11.63
C TRP A 147 -19.49 13.40 -11.20
N ASN A 148 -19.73 13.73 -9.93
CA ASN A 148 -21.08 13.93 -9.41
C ASN A 148 -21.80 15.10 -10.07
N LYS A 149 -21.09 16.17 -10.44
CA LYS A 149 -21.66 17.28 -11.22
C LYS A 149 -22.10 16.78 -12.60
N ASN A 150 -21.26 16.01 -13.27
CA ASN A 150 -21.55 15.44 -14.60
C ASN A 150 -22.72 14.43 -14.54
N CYS A 151 -22.80 13.59 -13.51
CA CYS A 151 -23.91 12.68 -13.31
C CYS A 151 -25.22 13.42 -13.02
N ALA A 152 -25.19 14.48 -12.21
CA ALA A 152 -26.36 15.30 -11.94
C ALA A 152 -26.89 15.97 -13.22
N SER A 153 -26.01 16.42 -14.14
CA SER A 153 -26.45 16.94 -15.44
C SER A 153 -27.04 15.86 -16.37
N ASN A 154 -26.69 14.59 -16.17
CA ASN A 154 -27.08 13.47 -17.02
C ASN A 154 -28.13 12.53 -16.38
N ASN A 155 -28.77 12.92 -15.26
CA ASN A 155 -29.69 12.08 -14.47
C ASN A 155 -29.11 10.69 -14.10
N GLN A 156 -27.80 10.63 -13.84
CA GLN A 156 -27.11 9.42 -13.43
C GLN A 156 -26.88 9.38 -11.90
N PRO A 157 -26.71 8.19 -11.30
CA PRO A 157 -26.41 8.04 -9.87
C PRO A 157 -25.09 8.72 -9.47
N THR A 158 -25.05 9.33 -8.29
CA THR A 158 -23.86 9.97 -7.72
C THR A 158 -23.12 9.04 -6.74
N LEU A 159 -21.83 9.29 -6.52
CA LEU A 159 -20.98 8.56 -5.57
C LEU A 159 -20.78 9.36 -4.26
N PRO A 160 -20.78 8.70 -3.08
CA PRO A 160 -20.60 9.39 -1.80
C PRO A 160 -19.17 9.94 -1.60
N LEU A 161 -19.05 11.13 -0.99
CA LEU A 161 -17.76 11.75 -0.65
C LEU A 161 -17.21 11.26 0.70
N ARG A 162 -15.89 11.09 0.81
CA ARG A 162 -15.16 10.72 2.05
C ARG A 162 -14.12 11.80 2.37
N LYS A 163 -13.82 12.04 3.65
CA LYS A 163 -12.82 13.04 4.13
C LYS A 163 -11.48 12.38 4.48
N LEU A 164 -10.39 13.16 4.48
CA LEU A 164 -9.07 12.66 4.84
C LEU A 164 -8.98 12.49 6.37
N PRO A 165 -8.46 11.36 6.88
CA PRO A 165 -8.30 11.15 8.31
C PRO A 165 -7.03 11.78 8.91
N ASN A 166 -6.99 11.94 10.24
CA ASN A 166 -5.80 12.38 10.98
C ASN A 166 -4.76 11.25 11.12
N VAL A 167 -3.47 11.57 11.29
CA VAL A 167 -2.38 10.57 11.36
C VAL A 167 -1.92 10.25 12.78
N LYS A 168 -1.60 8.98 13.05
CA LYS A 168 -0.81 8.54 14.22
C LYS A 168 0.31 7.59 13.80
N LYS A 169 1.54 7.83 14.25
CA LYS A 169 2.69 6.93 14.06
C LYS A 169 2.77 5.92 15.21
N LYS A 170 3.12 4.67 14.90
CA LYS A 170 3.50 3.65 15.88
C LYS A 170 4.75 2.92 15.40
N MET A 171 5.73 2.83 16.27
CA MET A 171 6.94 2.03 16.06
C MET A 171 6.72 0.65 16.67
N LEU A 172 7.13 -0.40 15.95
CA LEU A 172 7.02 -1.79 16.38
C LEU A 172 8.40 -2.43 16.44
#